data_AF-A0A822F845-F1
#
_entry.id   AF-A0A822F845-F1
#
_cell.length_a   1.000
_cell.length_b   1.000
_cell.length_c   1.000
_cell.angle_alpha   90.00
_cell.angle_beta   90.00
_cell.angle_gamma   90.00
#
_symmetry.space_group_name_H-M   'P 1'
#
loop_
_entity.id
_entity.type
_entity.pdbx_description
1 polymer ?
#
loop_
_entity_poly.entity_id
_entity_poly.type
_entity_poly.pdbx_seq_one_letter_code
_entity_poly.pdbx_strand_id
1 'polypeptide(L)'
;MPSIVHSIKKLLIYAHNINILSLFDYWASNDYTTSIETIYSMITPNIKHLHIRVKNSDDIKFIIENFKHLKSVTFEHAQNLILTNSKFIEYLPVMKRHVSRWESQYTLHVWLDNN
;
A
#
# COMPACT_ATOMS: atom_id res chain seq x y z
N MET A 1 -9.76 -17.35 -3.57
CA MET A 1 -8.85 -16.19 -3.48
C MET A 1 -7.39 -16.51 -3.83
N PRO A 2 -6.76 -17.59 -3.32
CA PRO A 2 -5.35 -17.88 -3.63
C PRO A 2 -5.06 -18.04 -5.13
N SER A 3 -6.00 -18.62 -5.89
CA SER A 3 -5.90 -18.76 -7.35
C SER A 3 -5.92 -17.42 -8.09
N ILE A 4 -6.76 -16.48 -7.66
CA ILE A 4 -6.87 -15.14 -8.27
C ILE A 4 -5.59 -14.34 -8.01
N VAL A 5 -5.10 -14.35 -6.77
CA VAL A 5 -3.84 -13.69 -6.39
C VAL A 5 -2.66 -14.26 -7.17
N HIS A 6 -2.60 -15.58 -7.33
CA HIS A 6 -1.59 -16.25 -8.14
C HIS A 6 -1.66 -15.82 -9.62
N SER A 7 -2.86 -15.77 -10.21
CA SER A 7 -3.06 -15.32 -11.59
C SER A 7 -2.68 -13.85 -11.79
N ILE A 8 -3.05 -12.95 -10.87
CA ILE A 8 -2.67 -11.53 -10.96
C ILE A 8 -1.15 -11.38 -10.83
N LYS A 9 -0.52 -12.08 -9.89
CA LYS A 9 0.95 -12.08 -9.77
C LYS A 9 1.61 -12.51 -11.07
N LYS A 10 1.12 -13.59 -11.68
CA LYS A 10 1.64 -14.09 -12.97
C LYS A 10 1.51 -13.03 -14.07
N LEU A 11 0.38 -12.34 -14.16
CA LEU A 11 0.18 -11.24 -15.10
C LEU A 11 1.16 -10.08 -14.86
N LEU A 12 1.31 -9.65 -13.60
CA LEU A 12 2.22 -8.56 -13.23
C LEU A 12 3.70 -8.88 -13.50
N ILE A 13 4.09 -10.16 -13.44
CA ILE A 13 5.44 -10.60 -13.80
C ILE A 13 5.74 -10.31 -15.28
N TYR A 14 4.78 -10.56 -16.18
CA TYR A 14 4.97 -10.34 -17.63
C TYR A 14 4.73 -8.88 -18.06
N ALA A 15 3.99 -8.11 -17.27
CA ALA A 15 3.67 -6.72 -17.57
C ALA A 15 4.77 -5.75 -17.10
N HIS A 16 6.00 -5.92 -17.62
CA HIS A 16 7.18 -5.13 -17.21
C HIS A 16 7.04 -3.61 -17.39
N ASN A 17 6.16 -3.18 -18.31
CA ASN A 17 5.91 -1.77 -18.57
C ASN A 17 4.94 -1.12 -17.56
N ILE A 18 4.31 -1.92 -16.69
CA ILE A 18 3.41 -1.42 -15.64
C ILE A 18 4.26 -1.09 -14.41
N ASN A 19 4.27 0.18 -14.04
CA ASN A 19 4.96 0.69 -12.86
C ASN A 19 3.99 1.27 -11.80
N ILE A 20 2.71 1.39 -12.12
CA ILE A 20 1.66 1.88 -11.23
C ILE A 20 0.63 0.77 -11.05
N LEU A 21 0.30 0.46 -9.79
CA LEU A 21 -0.75 -0.49 -9.44
C LEU A 21 -1.72 0.18 -8.48
N SER A 22 -3.01 0.13 -8.81
CA SER A 22 -4.07 0.59 -7.91
C SER A 22 -4.95 -0.58 -7.50
N LEU A 23 -5.05 -0.80 -6.19
CA LEU A 23 -5.81 -1.87 -5.56
C LEU A 23 -6.90 -1.23 -4.71
N PHE A 24 -8.03 -0.97 -5.35
CA PHE A 24 -9.24 -0.50 -4.69
C PHE A 24 -10.11 -1.71 -4.39
N ASP A 25 -10.24 -2.05 -3.11
CA ASP A 25 -11.26 -2.99 -2.71
C ASP A 25 -12.62 -2.28 -2.82
N TYR A 26 -13.31 -2.42 -3.97
CA TYR A 26 -14.77 -2.16 -4.07
C TYR A 26 -15.60 -3.29 -3.43
N TRP A 27 -14.96 -4.19 -2.68
CA TRP A 27 -15.57 -5.39 -2.15
C TRP A 27 -16.21 -5.06 -0.80
N ALA A 28 -17.52 -4.84 -0.86
CA ALA A 28 -18.54 -4.75 0.19
C ALA A 28 -18.11 -4.52 1.65
N SER A 29 -18.83 -3.58 2.27
CA SER A 29 -18.88 -3.31 3.70
C SER A 29 -18.80 -4.60 4.55
N ASN A 30 -17.70 -4.69 5.30
CA ASN A 30 -17.52 -5.40 6.59
C ASN A 30 -16.88 -6.80 6.58
N ASP A 31 -16.79 -7.51 5.45
CA ASP A 31 -16.15 -8.85 5.40
C ASP A 31 -14.92 -8.88 4.48
N TYR A 32 -13.84 -8.21 4.91
CA TYR A 32 -12.58 -8.22 4.17
C TYR A 32 -11.80 -9.52 4.43
N THR A 33 -11.81 -10.45 3.47
CA THR A 33 -11.05 -11.70 3.54
C THR A 33 -9.61 -11.59 3.01
N THR A 34 -9.25 -10.50 2.33
CA THR A 34 -7.88 -10.30 1.82
C THR A 34 -7.01 -9.67 2.90
N SER A 35 -5.92 -10.34 3.26
CA SER A 35 -4.91 -9.83 4.19
C SER A 35 -3.86 -8.98 3.46
N ILE A 36 -3.19 -8.08 4.17
CA ILE A 36 -2.15 -7.24 3.55
C ILE A 36 -0.96 -8.07 3.05
N GLU A 37 -0.66 -9.19 3.70
CA GLU A 37 0.35 -10.17 3.29
C GLU A 37 -0.01 -10.82 1.96
N THR A 38 -1.31 -11.07 1.73
CA THR A 38 -1.81 -11.60 0.47
C THR A 38 -1.55 -10.61 -0.66
N ILE A 39 -1.81 -9.32 -0.41
CA ILE A 39 -1.52 -8.24 -1.36
C ILE A 39 -0.01 -8.12 -1.59
N TYR A 40 0.79 -8.20 -0.53
CA TYR A 40 2.25 -8.22 -0.62
C TYR A 40 2.80 -9.33 -1.49
N SER A 41 2.23 -10.52 -1.41
CA SER A 41 2.66 -11.64 -2.25
C SER A 41 2.44 -11.41 -3.76
N MET A 42 1.54 -10.49 -4.13
CA MET A 42 1.11 -10.20 -5.50
C MET A 42 1.98 -9.14 -6.18
N ILE A 43 2.45 -8.14 -5.44
CA ILE A 43 3.14 -6.98 -6.02
C ILE A 43 4.56 -7.36 -6.44
N THR A 44 4.88 -7.05 -7.68
CA THR A 44 6.19 -7.33 -8.28
C THR A 44 7.11 -6.11 -8.20
N PRO A 45 8.45 -6.28 -8.24
CA PRO A 45 9.42 -5.18 -8.19
C PRO A 45 9.29 -4.10 -9.28
N ASN A 46 8.60 -4.41 -10.39
CA ASN A 46 8.31 -3.46 -11.47
C ASN A 46 7.38 -2.33 -11.02
N ILE A 47 6.47 -2.63 -10.08
CA ILE A 47 5.57 -1.65 -9.51
C ILE A 47 6.39 -0.68 -8.65
N LYS A 48 6.41 0.60 -9.03
CA LYS A 48 7.09 1.67 -8.29
C LYS A 48 6.10 2.56 -7.53
N HIS A 49 4.84 2.56 -7.95
CA HIS A 49 3.80 3.39 -7.38
C HIS A 49 2.61 2.51 -7.02
N LEU A 50 2.24 2.50 -5.74
CA LEU A 50 1.11 1.72 -5.24
C LEU A 50 0.01 2.66 -4.78
N HIS A 51 -1.21 2.42 -5.20
CA HIS A 51 -2.39 2.99 -4.56
C HIS A 51 -3.19 1.84 -3.95
N ILE A 52 -3.49 1.92 -2.65
CA ILE A 52 -4.08 0.82 -1.92
C ILE A 52 -5.02 1.31 -0.83
N ARG A 53 -6.13 0.61 -0.66
CA ARG A 53 -7.01 0.80 0.50
C ARG A 53 -6.48 0.05 1.72
N VAL A 54 -6.38 0.72 2.87
CA VAL A 54 -5.91 0.14 4.14
C VAL A 54 -7.01 0.17 5.20
N LYS A 55 -7.00 -0.82 6.09
CA LYS A 55 -8.03 -0.98 7.14
C LYS A 55 -7.61 -0.31 8.44
N ASN A 56 -6.31 -0.32 8.72
CA ASN A 56 -5.75 0.16 9.97
C ASN A 56 -4.32 0.69 9.77
N SER A 57 -3.74 1.22 10.85
CA SER A 57 -2.37 1.70 10.89
C SER A 57 -1.32 0.60 10.72
N ASP A 58 -1.64 -0.65 11.09
CA ASP A 58 -0.71 -1.77 10.98
C ASP A 58 -0.49 -2.19 9.52
N ASP A 59 -1.54 -2.13 8.67
CA ASP A 59 -1.43 -2.33 7.22
C ASP A 59 -0.45 -1.32 6.60
N ILE A 60 -0.57 -0.04 7.00
CA ILE A 60 0.33 1.03 6.54
C ILE A 60 1.77 0.72 6.93
N LYS A 61 1.99 0.37 8.21
CA LYS A 61 3.32 0.00 8.71
C LYS A 61 3.89 -1.19 7.93
N PHE A 62 3.09 -2.24 7.75
CA PHE A 62 3.49 -3.44 7.02
C PHE A 62 3.92 -3.12 5.58
N ILE A 63 3.12 -2.31 4.87
CA ILE A 63 3.42 -1.92 3.50
C ILE A 63 4.78 -1.22 3.46
N ILE A 64 5.01 -0.29 4.37
CA ILE A 64 6.21 0.54 4.29
C ILE A 64 7.48 -0.22 4.70
N GLU A 65 7.39 -1.14 5.67
CA GLU A 65 8.52 -1.99 6.07
C GLU A 65 8.91 -2.99 4.97
N ASN A 66 7.93 -3.53 4.24
CA ASN A 66 8.14 -4.66 3.33
C ASN A 66 8.33 -4.23 1.87
N PHE A 67 7.67 -3.16 1.40
CA PHE A 67 7.75 -2.72 -0.01
C PHE A 67 8.88 -1.72 -0.28
N LYS A 68 10.13 -2.14 -0.02
CA LYS A 68 11.32 -1.29 -0.21
C LYS A 68 11.57 -0.85 -1.67
N HIS A 69 10.94 -1.46 -2.65
CA HIS A 69 11.16 -1.10 -4.06
C HIS A 69 10.22 0.02 -4.55
N LEU A 70 9.20 0.40 -3.76
CA LEU A 70 8.29 1.49 -4.10
C LEU A 70 8.98 2.85 -3.98
N LYS A 71 8.64 3.75 -4.90
CA LYS A 71 8.98 5.17 -4.92
C LYS A 71 7.86 6.03 -4.33
N SER A 72 6.62 5.58 -4.42
CA SER A 72 5.52 6.22 -3.71
C SER A 72 4.41 5.23 -3.40
N VAL A 73 3.64 5.57 -2.36
CA VAL A 73 2.42 4.85 -2.01
C VAL A 73 1.32 5.85 -1.65
N THR A 74 0.11 5.59 -2.12
CA THR A 74 -1.10 6.29 -1.73
C THR A 74 -1.96 5.34 -0.93
N PHE A 75 -2.27 5.71 0.30
CA PHE A 75 -3.18 4.99 1.18
C PHE A 75 -4.55 5.65 1.12
N GLU A 76 -5.55 4.90 0.68
CA GLU A 76 -6.96 5.26 0.85
C GLU A 76 -7.47 4.58 2.12
N HIS A 77 -8.18 5.29 2.99
CA HIS A 77 -8.72 4.69 4.21
C HIS A 77 -10.19 5.02 4.42
N ALA A 78 -10.87 4.15 5.18
CA ALA A 78 -12.24 4.40 5.59
C ALA A 78 -12.33 5.68 6.42
N GLN A 79 -13.48 6.35 6.34
CA GLN A 79 -13.74 7.61 7.05
C GLN A 79 -13.57 7.50 8.58
N ASN A 80 -13.73 6.29 9.12
CA ASN A 80 -13.67 6.00 10.55
C ASN A 80 -12.24 5.63 11.03
N LEU A 81 -11.28 5.50 10.12
CA LEU A 81 -9.90 5.22 10.50
C LEU A 81 -9.26 6.51 11.02
N ILE A 82 -9.18 6.63 12.34
CA ILE A 82 -8.52 7.75 13.01
C ILE A 82 -7.01 7.55 12.94
N LEU A 83 -6.40 7.93 11.81
CA LEU A 83 -4.97 8.14 11.69
C LEU A 83 -4.65 9.55 12.16
N THR A 84 -4.27 9.69 13.44
CA THR A 84 -3.70 10.96 13.88
C THR A 84 -2.28 11.09 13.32
N ASN A 85 -1.91 12.33 12.97
CA ASN A 85 -0.56 12.66 12.53
C ASN A 85 0.54 12.10 13.45
N SER A 86 0.31 12.09 14.77
CA SER A 86 1.23 11.53 15.75
C SER A 86 1.51 10.03 15.55
N LYS A 87 0.46 9.22 15.39
CA LYS A 87 0.59 7.76 15.20
C LYS A 87 1.31 7.42 13.89
N PHE A 88 1.07 8.19 12.83
CA PHE A 88 1.78 7.98 11.57
C PHE A 88 3.25 8.40 11.65
N ILE A 89 3.55 9.53 12.31
CA ILE A 89 4.93 9.98 12.56
C ILE A 89 5.70 8.94 13.36
N GLU A 90 5.07 8.22 14.30
CA GLU A 90 5.73 7.12 15.03
C GLU A 90 6.20 5.97 14.11
N TYR A 91 5.59 5.78 12.94
CA TYR A 91 6.05 4.79 11.96
C TYR A 91 7.18 5.31 11.06
N LEU A 92 7.30 6.63 10.86
CA LEU A 92 8.31 7.23 9.99
C LEU A 92 9.77 6.92 10.39
N PRO A 93 10.19 6.90 11.68
CA PRO A 93 11.54 6.52 12.08
C PRO A 93 11.97 5.12 11.64
N VAL A 94 11.02 4.20 11.45
CA VAL A 94 11.28 2.85 10.92
C VAL A 94 11.65 2.92 9.43
N MET A 95 11.14 3.94 8.74
CA MET A 95 11.42 4.23 7.35
C MET A 95 12.76 4.96 7.29
N LYS A 96 13.85 4.23 7.02
CA LYS A 96 15.16 4.82 6.71
C LYS A 96 15.15 5.55 5.34
N ARG A 97 14.15 6.40 5.08
CA ARG A 97 13.85 7.05 3.80
C ARG A 97 13.40 8.47 4.04
N HIS A 98 13.71 9.37 3.11
CA HIS A 98 13.05 10.68 3.13
C HIS A 98 11.61 10.49 2.70
N VAL A 99 10.71 11.08 3.48
CA VAL A 99 9.27 10.98 3.29
C VAL A 99 8.70 12.37 3.11
N SER A 100 8.20 12.63 1.90
CA SER A 100 7.26 13.72 1.67
C SER A 100 5.84 13.17 1.76
N ARG A 101 4.89 13.97 2.25
CA ARG A 101 3.50 13.54 2.34
C ARG A 101 2.49 14.62 2.00
N TRP A 102 1.35 14.20 1.48
CA TRP A 102 0.17 15.03 1.28
C TRP A 102 -1.06 14.27 1.77
N GLU A 103 -1.85 14.92 2.61
CA GLU A 103 -3.03 14.33 3.25
C GLU A 103 -4.29 15.06 2.78
N SER A 104 -5.30 14.28 2.41
CA SER A 104 -6.68 14.74 2.20
C SER A 104 -7.59 14.04 3.20
N GLN A 105 -8.89 14.34 3.20
CA GLN A 105 -9.85 13.80 4.18
C GLN A 105 -9.79 12.27 4.37
N TYR A 106 -9.46 11.51 3.30
CA TYR A 106 -9.42 10.05 3.32
C TYR A 106 -8.23 9.44 2.57
N THR A 107 -7.27 10.27 2.16
CA THR A 107 -6.09 9.81 1.41
C THR A 107 -4.80 10.33 2.01
N LEU A 108 -3.81 9.46 2.08
CA LEU A 108 -2.45 9.79 2.49
C LEU A 108 -1.48 9.38 1.38
N HIS A 109 -0.86 10.38 0.76
CA HIS A 109 0.17 10.19 -0.25
C HIS A 109 1.54 10.26 0.42
N VAL A 110 2.40 9.30 0.12
CA VAL A 110 3.74 9.14 0.69
C VAL A 110 4.72 8.95 -0.47
N TRP A 111 5.70 9.85 -0.57
CA TRP A 111 6.86 9.66 -1.44
C TRP A 111 7.98 9.01 -0.62
N LEU A 112 8.56 7.96 -1.17
CA LEU A 112 9.62 7.17 -0.56
C LEU A 112 10.89 7.43 -1.37
N ASP A 113 11.71 8.38 -0.92
CA ASP A 113 13.00 8.62 -1.56
C ASP A 113 13.93 7.45 -1.25
N ASN A 114 14.49 6.88 -2.32
CA ASN A 114 15.63 6.00 -2.22
C ASN A 114 16.87 6.89 -2.28
N ASN A 115 17.44 7.25 -1.12
CA ASN A 115 18.83 7.70 -1.09
C ASN A 115 19.74 6.59 -1.61
#